data_AF-A0A0N4UJ75-F1
#
_entry.id   AF-A0A0N4UJ75-F1
#
_cell.length_a   1.000
_cell.length_b   1.000
_cell.length_c   1.000
_cell.angle_alpha   90.00
_cell.angle_beta   90.00
_cell.angle_gamma   90.00
#
_symmetry.space_group_name_H-M   'P 1'
#
loop_
_entity.id
_entity.type
_entity.pdbx_description
1 polymer ?
#
loop_
_entity_poly.entity_id
_entity_poly.type
_entity_poly.pdbx_seq_one_letter_code
_entity_poly.pdbx_strand_id
1 'polypeptide(L)'
;MGVTQSLNEAHQGFLPANCITQLLTTRAFAKHSVPIQDWISAQIMECSTPLHPVIPELITAYAASCFQTSECQSSTLPLSEKFFIVGGFLLIKYR
;
A
#
# COMPACT_ATOMS: atom_id res chain seq x y z
N MET A 1 -12.35 -3.98 1.03
CA MET A 1 -12.45 -2.50 0.95
C MET A 1 -12.28 -2.10 -0.51
N GLY A 2 -13.00 -1.07 -0.98
CA GLY A 2 -12.80 -0.56 -2.34
C GLY A 2 -11.43 0.09 -2.51
N VAL A 3 -10.91 0.10 -3.74
CA VAL A 3 -9.71 0.86 -4.13
C VAL A 3 -10.15 2.20 -4.73
N THR A 4 -9.31 3.22 -4.62
CA THR A 4 -9.50 4.50 -5.31
C THR A 4 -8.96 4.38 -6.73
N GLN A 5 -9.86 4.42 -7.70
CA GLN A 5 -9.52 4.32 -9.13
C GLN A 5 -8.76 5.56 -9.61
N SER A 6 -7.75 5.34 -10.46
CA SER A 6 -6.94 6.41 -11.08
C SER A 6 -6.36 7.44 -10.09
N LEU A 7 -5.98 7.00 -8.90
CA LEU A 7 -5.47 7.86 -7.83
C LEU A 7 -4.21 8.62 -8.26
N ASN A 8 -4.27 9.96 -8.18
CA ASN A 8 -3.19 10.89 -8.52
C ASN A 8 -3.18 12.10 -7.57
N GLU A 9 -2.22 13.00 -7.73
CA GLU A 9 -2.01 14.21 -6.94
C GLU A 9 -3.27 15.10 -6.80
N ALA A 10 -4.16 15.11 -7.80
CA ALA A 10 -5.33 15.97 -7.81
C ALA A 10 -6.46 15.50 -6.87
N HIS A 11 -6.39 14.26 -6.36
CA HIS A 11 -7.39 13.74 -5.43
C HIS A 11 -7.31 14.49 -4.10
N GLN A 12 -8.45 14.90 -3.56
CA GLN A 12 -8.56 15.63 -2.30
C GLN A 12 -9.44 14.88 -1.30
N GLY A 13 -9.27 15.22 -0.03
CA GLY A 13 -10.02 14.64 1.07
C GLY A 13 -9.35 13.40 1.67
N PHE A 14 -10.08 12.71 2.54
CA PHE A 14 -9.57 11.53 3.24
C PHE A 14 -9.88 10.28 2.43
N LEU A 15 -8.85 9.70 1.81
CA LEU A 15 -8.97 8.52 0.95
C LEU A 15 -8.82 7.24 1.79
N PRO A 16 -9.33 6.08 1.29
CA PRO A 16 -9.04 4.78 1.89
C PRO A 16 -7.55 4.58 2.19
N ALA A 17 -6.66 4.99 1.27
CA ALA A 17 -5.21 4.91 1.45
C ALA A 17 -4.70 5.64 2.72
N ASN A 18 -5.30 6.77 3.12
CA ASN A 18 -4.95 7.46 4.37
C ASN A 18 -5.29 6.59 5.59
N CYS A 19 -6.48 5.99 5.60
CA CYS A 19 -6.92 5.09 6.66
C CYS A 19 -5.99 3.87 6.78
N ILE A 20 -5.68 3.22 5.65
CA ILE A 20 -4.80 2.04 5.65
C ILE A 20 -3.40 2.41 6.14
N THR A 21 -2.87 3.57 5.75
CA THR A 21 -1.56 4.06 6.23
C THR A 21 -1.56 4.22 7.75
N GLN A 22 -2.63 4.79 8.33
CA GLN A 22 -2.76 4.91 9.78
C GLN A 22 -2.91 3.55 10.48
N LEU A 23 -3.67 2.62 9.91
CA LEU A 23 -3.84 1.26 10.45
C LEU A 23 -2.54 0.44 10.40
N LEU A 24 -1.72 0.62 9.35
CA LEU A 24 -0.37 0.05 9.28
C LEU A 24 0.54 0.67 10.34
N THR A 25 0.51 1.99 10.49
CA THR A 25 1.31 2.72 11.48
C THR A 25 0.99 2.29 12.92
N THR A 26 -0.29 2.11 13.24
CA THR A 26 -0.76 1.62 14.55
C THR A 26 -0.62 0.10 14.72
N ARG A 27 -0.10 -0.61 13.70
CA ARG A 27 0.05 -2.07 13.65
C ARG A 27 -1.27 -2.83 13.82
N ALA A 28 -2.41 -2.21 13.52
CA ALA A 28 -3.71 -2.85 13.66
C ALA A 28 -3.83 -4.11 12.81
N PHE A 29 -3.34 -4.09 11.56
CA PHE A 29 -3.38 -5.26 10.68
C PHE A 29 -2.52 -6.42 11.20
N ALA A 30 -1.32 -6.13 11.71
CA ALA A 30 -0.44 -7.14 12.28
C ALA A 30 -1.02 -7.70 13.60
N LYS A 31 -1.52 -6.84 14.48
CA LYS A 31 -2.10 -7.24 15.78
C LYS A 31 -3.34 -8.13 15.63
N HIS A 32 -4.12 -7.91 14.58
CA HIS A 32 -5.36 -8.63 14.33
C HIS A 32 -5.24 -9.66 13.19
N SER A 33 -4.02 -9.94 12.71
CA SER A 33 -3.72 -10.87 11.62
C SER A 33 -4.58 -10.66 10.36
N VAL A 34 -4.91 -9.40 10.07
CA VAL A 34 -5.74 -9.04 8.91
C VAL A 34 -4.84 -8.99 7.67
N PRO A 35 -5.10 -9.81 6.64
CA PRO A 35 -4.34 -9.76 5.40
C PRO A 35 -4.70 -8.48 4.64
N ILE A 36 -3.71 -7.64 4.34
CA ILE A 36 -3.90 -6.35 3.64
C ILE A 36 -3.15 -6.26 2.31
N GLN A 37 -2.30 -7.27 2.02
CA GLN A 37 -1.44 -7.32 0.84
C GLN A 37 -2.23 -7.18 -0.47
N ASP A 38 -3.34 -7.92 -0.62
CA ASP A 38 -4.16 -7.91 -1.83
C ASP A 38 -4.80 -6.55 -2.09
N TRP A 39 -5.18 -5.83 -1.03
CA TRP A 39 -5.74 -4.49 -1.17
C TRP A 39 -4.65 -3.48 -1.57
N ILE A 40 -3.46 -3.56 -0.96
CA ILE A 40 -2.34 -2.67 -1.27
C ILE A 40 -1.88 -2.87 -2.70
N SER A 41 -1.75 -4.12 -3.15
CA SER A 41 -1.39 -4.43 -4.52
C SER A 41 -2.42 -3.86 -5.50
N ALA A 42 -3.72 -4.08 -5.26
CA ALA A 42 -4.78 -3.52 -6.08
C ALA A 42 -4.80 -1.98 -6.08
N GLN A 43 -4.58 -1.32 -4.94
CA GLN A 43 -4.56 0.14 -4.85
C GLN A 43 -3.38 0.75 -5.63
N ILE A 44 -2.21 0.11 -5.60
CA ILE A 44 -1.04 0.57 -6.35
C ILE A 44 -1.30 0.45 -7.86
N MET A 45 -1.99 -0.61 -8.31
CA MET A 45 -2.38 -0.78 -9.73
C MET A 45 -3.34 0.31 -10.23
N GLU A 46 -4.09 0.94 -9.32
CA GLU A 46 -5.01 2.03 -9.62
C GLU A 46 -4.37 3.43 -9.53
N CYS A 47 -3.06 3.54 -9.28
CA CYS A 47 -2.37 4.83 -9.22
C CYS A 47 -2.01 5.36 -10.63
N SER A 48 -2.06 6.68 -10.79
CA SER A 48 -1.63 7.38 -12.01
C SER A 48 -0.69 8.54 -11.67
N THR A 49 0.10 8.99 -12.65
CA THR A 49 0.99 10.14 -12.51
C THR A 49 0.22 11.45 -12.71
N PRO A 50 0.58 12.53 -11.98
CA PRO A 50 1.52 12.59 -10.85
C PRO A 50 1.00 11.85 -9.61
N LEU A 51 1.90 11.20 -8.87
CA LEU A 51 1.53 10.30 -7.77
C LEU A 51 1.01 11.08 -6.54
N HIS A 52 -0.09 10.63 -5.93
CA HIS A 52 -0.61 11.23 -4.71
C HIS A 52 0.36 11.04 -3.52
N PRO A 53 0.60 12.07 -2.67
CA PRO A 53 1.59 12.02 -1.58
C PRO A 53 1.36 10.89 -0.55
N VAL A 54 0.11 10.44 -0.38
CA VAL A 54 -0.21 9.31 0.52
C VAL A 54 0.40 7.98 0.06
N ILE A 55 0.68 7.79 -1.23
CA ILE A 55 1.13 6.49 -1.75
C ILE A 55 2.55 6.15 -1.30
N PRO A 56 3.54 7.06 -1.39
CA PRO A 56 4.83 6.86 -0.75
C PRO A 56 4.74 6.55 0.75
N GLU A 57 3.86 7.24 1.48
CA GLU A 57 3.63 6.99 2.92
C GLU A 57 3.05 5.59 3.18
N LEU A 58 2.05 5.19 2.39
CA LEU A 58 1.43 3.86 2.44
C LEU A 58 2.45 2.74 2.21
N ILE A 59 3.26 2.85 1.15
CA ILE A 59 4.28 1.85 0.81
C ILE A 59 5.33 1.76 1.92
N THR A 60 5.75 2.90 2.47
CA THR A 60 6.72 2.96 3.57
C THR A 60 6.16 2.29 4.83
N ALA A 61 4.92 2.60 5.21
CA ALA A 61 4.24 2.00 6.35
C ALA A 61 4.05 0.48 6.16
N TYR A 62 3.72 0.05 4.93
CA TYR A 62 3.59 -1.37 4.61
C TYR A 62 4.92 -2.11 4.73
N ALA A 63 5.98 -1.58 4.11
CA ALA A 63 7.32 -2.16 4.20
C ALA A 63 7.77 -2.28 5.67
N ALA A 64 7.59 -1.22 6.47
CA ALA A 64 7.91 -1.23 7.89
C ALA A 64 7.11 -2.30 8.68
N SER A 65 5.87 -2.59 8.28
CA SER A 65 5.03 -3.62 8.91
C SER A 65 5.51 -5.05 8.62
N CYS A 66 6.12 -5.29 7.45
CA CYS A 66 6.59 -6.62 7.03
C CYS A 66 7.83 -7.11 7.80
N PHE A 67 8.68 -6.22 8.29
CA PHE A 67 9.99 -6.58 8.86
C PHE A 67 10.04 -6.67 10.39
N GLN A 68 8.91 -6.52 11.08
CA GLN A 68 8.92 -6.48 12.53
C GLN A 68 8.77 -7.88 13.13
N THR A 69 9.92 -8.45 13.45
CA THR A 69 10.12 -9.71 14.15
C THR A 69 10.02 -9.55 15.67
N SER A 70 8.96 -10.08 16.26
CA SER A 70 8.93 -10.73 17.59
C SER A 70 7.55 -11.39 17.78
N GLU A 71 7.55 -12.73 17.65
CA GLU A 71 6.55 -13.68 18.17
C GLU A 71 5.10 -13.71 17.66
N CYS A 72 4.64 -12.80 16.80
CA CYS A 72 3.27 -12.86 16.24
C CYS A 72 3.29 -13.08 14.72
N GLN A 73 2.59 -14.11 14.25
CA GLN A 73 2.52 -14.55 12.84
C GLN A 73 2.32 -13.36 11.89
N SER A 74 3.32 -13.05 11.07
CA SER A 74 3.29 -11.93 10.14
C SER A 74 2.25 -12.19 9.04
N SER A 75 1.08 -11.54 9.12
CA SER A 75 0.05 -11.55 8.08
C SER A 75 0.39 -10.66 6.86
N THR A 76 1.53 -9.97 6.91
CA THR A 76 2.03 -9.08 5.87
C THR A 76 3.26 -9.70 5.20
N LEU A 77 3.05 -10.38 4.07
CA LEU A 77 4.15 -10.90 3.26
C LEU A 77 4.71 -9.79 2.35
N PRO A 78 6.02 -9.79 2.05
CA PRO A 78 6.55 -8.88 1.04
C PRO A 78 5.81 -9.06 -0.28
N LEU A 79 5.64 -7.96 -1.04
CA LEU A 79 5.06 -8.03 -2.38
C LEU A 79 5.94 -8.95 -3.25
N SER A 80 5.33 -9.93 -3.91
CA SER A 80 6.02 -10.86 -4.79
C SER A 80 6.76 -10.12 -5.91
N GLU A 81 7.89 -10.64 -6.38
CA GLU A 81 8.66 -10.09 -7.52
C GLU A 81 7.78 -9.86 -8.76
N LYS A 82 6.74 -10.67 -8.94
CA LYS A 82 5.74 -10.52 -10.01
C LYS A 82 5.05 -9.15 -10.00
N PHE A 83 4.93 -8.52 -8.84
CA PHE A 83 4.36 -7.19 -8.69
C PHE A 83 5.20 -6.11 -9.39
N PHE A 84 6.53 -6.24 -9.36
CA PHE A 84 7.43 -5.32 -10.05
C PHE A 84 7.39 -5.49 -11.58
N ILE A 85 7.09 -6.71 -12.06
CA ILE A 85 7.07 -7.05 -13.49
C ILE A 85 5.74 -6.65 -14.16
N VAL A 86 4.62 -6.76 -13.44
CA VAL A 86 3.27 -6.50 -13.98
C VAL A 86 2.73 -5.12 -13.61
N GLY A 87 3.19 -4.51 -12.52
CA GLY A 87 2.56 -3.33 -11.91
C GLY A 87 3.23 -1.98 -12.14
N GLY A 88 4.15 -1.84 -13.10
CA GLY A 88 4.51 -0.53 -13.62
C GLY A 88 5.16 0.45 -12.64
N PHE A 89 5.92 0.00 -11.63
CA PHE A 89 6.73 0.92 -10.82
C PHE A 89 7.80 1.64 -11.67
N LEU A 90 8.19 1.06 -12.81
CA LEU A 90 8.98 1.74 -13.86
C LEU A 90 8.13 2.66 -14.76
N LEU A 91 6.82 2.43 -14.90
CA LEU A 91 5.94 3.25 -15.73
C LEU A 91 5.50 4.54 -15.04
N ILE A 92 5.42 4.59 -13.70
CA ILE A 92 5.08 5.83 -12.95
C ILE A 92 6.19 6.89 -13.07
N LYS A 93 7.41 6.52 -13.49
CA LYS A 93 8.48 7.50 -13.79
C LYS A 93 8.51 7.95 -15.26
N TYR A 94 7.77 7.30 -16.16
CA TYR A 94 7.89 7.47 -17.62
C TYR A 94 6.55 7.66 -18.36
N ARG A 95 5.47 7.97 -17.65
CA ARG A 95 4.19 8.46 -18.21
C ARG A 95 3.85 9.82 -17.62
#